data_AF-A0A011M8L5-F1
#
_entry.id   AF-A0A011M8L5-F1
#
_cell.length_a   1.000
_cell.length_b   1.000
_cell.length_c   1.000
_cell.angle_alpha   90.00
_cell.angle_beta   90.00
_cell.angle_gamma   90.00
#
_symmetry.space_group_name_H-M   'P 1'
#
loop_
_entity.id
_entity.type
_entity.pdbx_description
1 polymer ?
#
loop_
_entity_poly.entity_id
_entity_poly.type
_entity_poly.pdbx_seq_one_letter_code
_entity_poly.pdbx_strand_id
1 'polypeptide(L)'
;MARLLACAPAAADIACDPDPAGIAIALEAGRIWAAAGLEWQAPEMAAERLRSLPQRKPLTDGDRQQLARLRSAGLPPTLAGLAAALDELGEKGEQEGYL
;
A
#
# COMPACT_ATOMS: atom_id res chain seq x y z
N MET A 1 -3.20 -17.54 -6.69
CA MET A 1 -1.92 -16.91 -7.01
C MET A 1 -0.71 -17.86 -6.83
N ALA A 2 -0.58 -18.59 -5.72
CA ALA A 2 0.59 -19.48 -5.48
C ALA A 2 0.89 -20.50 -6.61
N ARG A 3 -0.13 -21.13 -7.20
CA ARG A 3 0.07 -22.06 -8.33
C ARG A 3 0.63 -21.36 -9.58
N LEU A 4 0.24 -20.10 -9.82
CA LEU A 4 0.75 -19.31 -10.94
C LEU A 4 2.25 -19.04 -10.76
N LEU A 5 2.66 -18.57 -9.57
CA LEU A 5 4.06 -18.29 -9.27
C LEU A 5 4.94 -19.56 -9.31
N ALA A 6 4.39 -20.72 -8.93
CA ALA A 6 5.11 -22.00 -9.04
C ALA A 6 5.37 -22.42 -10.50
N CYS A 7 4.49 -22.02 -11.44
CA CYS A 7 4.63 -22.36 -12.86
C CYS A 7 5.35 -21.28 -13.67
N ALA A 8 5.29 -20.02 -13.23
CA ALA A 8 5.89 -18.85 -13.86
C ALA A 8 6.34 -17.85 -12.79
N PRO A 9 7.55 -18.02 -12.22
CA PRO A 9 8.06 -17.13 -11.19
C PRO A 9 8.37 -15.75 -11.78
N ALA A 10 7.83 -14.71 -11.16
CA ALA A 10 8.07 -13.32 -11.53
C ALA A 10 7.90 -12.41 -10.30
N ALA A 11 8.65 -11.30 -10.27
CA ALA A 11 8.43 -10.23 -9.31
C ALA A 11 7.04 -9.58 -9.51
N ALA A 12 6.58 -8.83 -8.51
CA ALA A 12 5.32 -8.09 -8.61
C ALA A 12 5.42 -6.62 -8.25
N ASP A 13 4.72 -5.81 -9.04
CA ASP A 13 4.33 -4.46 -8.69
C ASP A 13 2.87 -4.48 -8.23
N ILE A 14 2.63 -4.14 -6.97
CA ILE A 14 1.31 -4.13 -6.36
C ILE A 14 0.85 -2.69 -6.21
N ALA A 15 -0.35 -2.39 -6.71
CA ALA A 15 -0.98 -1.09 -6.57
C ALA A 15 -2.39 -1.27 -5.99
N CYS A 16 -2.72 -0.41 -5.02
CA CYS A 16 -4.03 -0.27 -4.43
C CYS A 16 -4.25 1.23 -4.14
N ASP A 17 -5.45 1.57 -3.69
CA ASP A 17 -5.74 2.93 -3.21
C ASP A 17 -4.71 3.38 -2.16
N PRO A 18 -4.24 4.64 -2.23
CA PRO A 18 -3.35 5.21 -1.25
C PRO A 18 -4.13 5.56 0.04
N ASP A 19 -4.52 4.51 0.77
CA ASP A 19 -5.24 4.56 2.04
C ASP A 19 -4.84 3.39 2.98
N PRO A 20 -5.32 3.37 4.25
CA PRO A 20 -4.97 2.29 5.16
C PRO A 20 -5.50 0.90 4.74
N ALA A 21 -6.61 0.81 4.01
CA ALA A 21 -7.14 -0.46 3.51
C ALA A 21 -6.28 -1.00 2.36
N GLY A 22 -5.89 -0.14 1.42
CA GLY A 22 -4.97 -0.45 0.34
C GLY A 22 -3.61 -0.92 0.87
N ILE A 23 -3.06 -0.28 1.90
CA ILE A 23 -1.82 -0.77 2.56
C ILE A 23 -2.01 -2.20 3.08
N ALA A 24 -3.13 -2.49 3.75
CA ALA A 24 -3.40 -3.82 4.30
C ALA A 24 -3.53 -4.88 3.18
N ILE A 25 -4.21 -4.54 2.08
CA ILE A 25 -4.36 -5.40 0.91
C ILE A 25 -3.00 -5.67 0.25
N ALA A 26 -2.20 -4.63 0.04
CA ALA A 26 -0.89 -4.74 -0.57
C ALA A 26 0.05 -5.64 0.25
N LEU A 27 0.02 -5.52 1.59
CA LEU A 27 0.77 -6.41 2.48
C LEU A 27 0.32 -7.86 2.37
N GLU A 28 -0.99 -8.12 2.37
CA GLU A 28 -1.52 -9.48 2.26
C GLU A 28 -1.17 -10.12 0.92
N ALA A 29 -1.30 -9.37 -0.17
CA ALA A 29 -0.89 -9.82 -1.49
C ALA A 29 0.63 -10.07 -1.54
N GLY A 30 1.44 -9.16 -1.00
CA GLY A 30 2.90 -9.26 -0.94
C GLY A 30 3.41 -10.48 -0.17
N ARG A 31 2.68 -10.95 0.85
CA ARG A 31 3.01 -12.20 1.57
C ARG A 31 3.07 -13.41 0.65
N ILE A 32 2.27 -13.44 -0.42
CA ILE A 32 2.29 -14.54 -1.39
C ILE A 32 3.62 -14.59 -2.14
N TRP A 33 4.14 -13.42 -2.56
CA TRP A 33 5.44 -13.31 -3.21
C TRP A 33 6.58 -13.60 -2.25
N ALA A 34 6.52 -13.03 -1.04
CA ALA A 34 7.52 -13.28 0.00
C ALA A 34 7.62 -14.77 0.36
N ALA A 35 6.48 -15.47 0.48
CA ALA A 35 6.45 -16.92 0.75
C ALA A 35 7.01 -17.75 -0.40
N ALA A 36 6.96 -17.25 -1.63
CA ALA A 36 7.59 -17.85 -2.81
C ALA A 36 9.08 -17.49 -2.96
N GLY A 37 9.64 -16.68 -2.06
CA GLY A 37 11.02 -16.17 -2.17
C GLY A 37 11.21 -15.18 -3.33
N LEU A 38 10.13 -14.54 -3.78
CA LEU A 38 10.12 -13.60 -4.89
C LEU A 38 10.00 -12.16 -4.39
N GLU A 39 10.59 -11.24 -5.13
CA GLU A 39 10.51 -9.82 -4.84
C GLU A 39 9.11 -9.25 -5.17
N TRP A 40 8.69 -8.27 -4.39
CA TRP A 40 7.53 -7.46 -4.68
C TRP A 40 7.73 -6.04 -4.16
N GLN A 41 7.06 -5.08 -4.78
CA GLN A 41 7.09 -3.67 -4.42
C GLN A 41 5.73 -3.00 -4.67
N ALA A 42 5.60 -1.75 -4.25
CA ALA A 42 4.35 -0.98 -4.40
C ALA A 42 4.57 0.47 -4.86
N PRO A 43 5.21 0.71 -6.03
CA PRO A 43 5.63 2.05 -6.45
C PRO A 43 4.47 3.05 -6.63
N GLU A 44 3.32 2.59 -7.11
CA GLU A 44 2.12 3.43 -7.27
C GLU A 44 1.45 3.79 -5.93
N MET A 45 1.90 3.17 -4.84
CA MET A 45 1.50 3.48 -3.47
C MET A 45 2.57 4.31 -2.75
N ALA A 46 3.47 5.00 -3.47
CA ALA A 46 4.45 5.88 -2.85
C ALA A 46 3.80 7.16 -2.29
N ALA A 47 4.44 7.78 -1.30
CA ALA A 47 3.96 9.00 -0.65
C ALA A 47 3.80 10.16 -1.63
N GLU A 48 4.68 10.24 -2.63
CA GLU A 48 4.67 11.23 -3.70
C GLU A 48 3.42 11.10 -4.56
N ARG A 49 2.94 9.87 -4.77
CA ARG A 49 1.71 9.61 -5.54
C ARG A 49 0.50 10.17 -4.81
N LEU A 50 0.34 9.88 -3.52
CA LEU A 50 -0.70 10.50 -2.67
C LEU A 50 -0.64 12.03 -2.68
N ARG A 51 0.56 12.61 -2.52
CA ARG A 51 0.74 14.08 -2.51
C ARG A 51 0.39 14.72 -3.85
N SER A 52 0.61 14.02 -4.95
CA SER A 52 0.29 14.49 -6.30
C SER A 52 -1.20 14.39 -6.67
N LEU A 53 -2.01 13.69 -5.88
CA LEU A 53 -3.43 13.53 -6.21
C LEU A 53 -4.17 14.87 -6.27
N PRO A 54 -5.00 15.09 -7.32
CA PRO A 54 -5.79 16.32 -7.46
C PRO A 54 -6.89 16.42 -6.40
N GLN A 55 -7.36 15.27 -5.89
CA GLN A 55 -8.36 15.18 -4.85
C GLN A 55 -7.94 14.15 -3.80
N ARG A 56 -8.19 14.49 -2.53
CA ARG A 56 -8.00 13.63 -1.37
C ARG A 56 -9.20 13.75 -0.45
N LYS A 57 -9.39 12.76 0.42
CA LYS A 57 -10.49 12.67 1.37
C LYS A 57 -9.93 12.62 2.80
N PRO A 58 -10.53 13.31 3.78
CA PRO A 58 -10.07 13.23 5.16
C PRO A 58 -10.08 11.79 5.69
N LEU A 59 -9.09 11.46 6.52
CA LEU A 59 -9.10 10.20 7.27
C LEU A 59 -10.22 10.21 8.31
N THR A 60 -10.94 9.10 8.39
CA THR A 60 -11.87 8.81 9.49
C THR A 60 -11.11 8.32 10.72
N ASP A 61 -11.80 8.22 11.87
CA ASP A 61 -11.20 7.62 13.07
C ASP A 61 -10.86 6.15 12.88
N GLY A 62 -11.67 5.43 12.08
CA GLY A 62 -11.39 4.05 11.70
C GLY A 62 -10.11 3.93 10.87
N ASP A 63 -9.93 4.84 9.90
CA ASP A 63 -8.71 4.92 9.09
C ASP A 63 -7.48 5.16 9.99
N ARG A 64 -7.56 6.11 10.92
CA ARG A 64 -6.47 6.41 11.87
C ARG A 64 -6.11 5.22 12.76
N GLN A 65 -7.12 4.52 13.29
CA GLN A 65 -6.89 3.31 14.12
C GLN A 65 -6.27 2.17 13.31
N GLN A 66 -6.69 1.99 12.05
CA GLN A 66 -6.08 1.00 11.16
C GLN A 66 -4.64 1.37 10.82
N LEU A 67 -4.38 2.65 10.50
CA LEU A 67 -3.04 3.14 10.20
C LEU A 67 -2.08 2.92 11.38
N ALA A 68 -2.50 3.21 12.61
CA ALA A 68 -1.71 2.96 13.80
C ALA A 68 -1.35 1.47 13.96
N ARG A 69 -2.32 0.57 13.75
CA ARG A 69 -2.08 -0.89 13.79
C ARG A 69 -1.09 -1.33 12.71
N LEU A 70 -1.24 -0.83 11.49
CA LEU A 70 -0.34 -1.16 10.37
C LEU A 70 1.10 -0.72 10.64
N ARG A 71 1.29 0.51 11.16
CA ARG A 71 2.62 1.01 11.53
C ARG A 71 3.29 0.16 12.61
N SER A 72 2.52 -0.36 13.57
CA SER A 72 3.04 -1.22 14.63
C SER A 72 3.50 -2.60 14.13
N ALA A 73 2.94 -3.09 13.02
CA ALA A 73 3.27 -4.39 12.45
C ALA A 73 4.59 -4.41 11.63
N GLY A 74 5.15 -3.23 11.35
CA GLY A 74 6.28 -3.07 10.44
C GLY A 74 5.82 -3.05 8.98
N LEU A 75 6.27 -2.03 8.24
CA LEU A 75 5.89 -1.81 6.84
C LEU A 75 7.13 -1.83 5.94
N PRO A 76 7.06 -2.40 4.73
CA PRO A 76 8.07 -2.20 3.70
C PRO A 76 8.27 -0.71 3.40
N PRO A 77 9.47 -0.27 2.94
CA PRO A 77 9.82 1.14 2.85
C PRO A 77 8.78 2.01 2.12
N THR A 78 8.27 1.58 0.97
CA THR A 78 7.29 2.36 0.20
C THR A 78 5.98 2.54 0.97
N LEU A 79 5.46 1.47 1.58
CA LEU A 79 4.23 1.51 2.36
C LEU A 79 4.43 2.25 3.70
N ALA A 80 5.63 2.21 4.28
CA ALA A 80 5.99 3.02 5.44
C ALA A 80 5.98 4.52 5.12
N GLY A 81 6.51 4.89 3.95
CA GLY A 81 6.47 6.26 3.43
C GLY A 81 5.04 6.73 3.21
N LEU A 82 4.19 5.92 2.57
CA LEU A 82 2.77 6.22 2.41
C LEU A 82 2.06 6.38 3.76
N ALA A 83 2.28 5.45 4.69
CA ALA A 83 1.69 5.52 6.02
C ALA A 83 2.11 6.77 6.80
N ALA A 84 3.30 7.30 6.56
CA ALA A 84 3.73 8.59 7.10
C ALA A 84 3.01 9.76 6.43
N ALA A 85 2.86 9.75 5.10
CA ALA A 85 2.15 10.81 4.39
C ALA A 85 0.64 10.84 4.73
N LEU A 86 -0.01 9.68 4.89
CA LEU A 86 -1.40 9.60 5.35
C LEU A 86 -1.59 10.27 6.72
N ASP A 87 -0.67 10.00 7.65
CA ASP A 87 -0.69 10.56 9.01
C ASP A 87 -0.38 12.07 9.01
N GLU A 88 0.62 12.50 8.24
CA GLU A 88 1.02 13.90 8.09
C GLU A 88 -0.09 14.77 7.47
N LEU A 89 -0.71 14.28 6.39
CA LEU A 89 -1.75 15.02 5.66
C LEU A 89 -3.11 14.93 6.36
N GLY A 90 -3.35 13.85 7.10
CA GLY A 90 -4.69 13.55 7.63
C GLY A 90 -5.70 13.19 6.54
N GLU A 91 -5.23 12.83 5.35
CA GLU A 91 -6.04 12.55 4.16
C GLU A 91 -5.60 11.25 3.46
N LYS A 92 -6.54 10.60 2.76
CA LYS A 92 -6.36 9.44 1.87
C LYS A 92 -6.75 9.78 0.44
N GLY A 93 -6.34 8.95 -0.51
CA GLY A 93 -6.69 9.09 -1.93
C GLY A 93 -7.32 7.84 -2.53
N GLU A 94 -7.67 7.95 -3.81
CA GLU A 94 -8.16 6.87 -4.66
C GLU A 94 -7.21 6.72 -5.85
N GLN A 95 -6.89 5.49 -6.26
CA GLN A 95 -5.92 5.21 -7.32
C GLN A 95 -6.37 5.79 -8.67
N GLU A 96 -7.68 5.89 -8.91
CA GLU A 96 -8.27 6.47 -10.12
C GLU A 96 -7.86 7.93 -10.32
N GLY A 97 -7.45 8.64 -9.27
CA GLY A 97 -6.99 10.02 -9.35
C GLY A 97 -5.58 10.21 -9.94
N TYR A 98 -4.89 9.13 -10.32
CA TYR A 98 -3.58 9.18 -10.98
C TYR A 98 -3.64 9.44 -12.50
N LEU A 99 -4.84 9.34 -13.09
CA LEU A 99 -5.10 9.53 -14.53
C LEU A 99 -5.53 10.97 -14.82
#